data_AF-A0A519R023-F1
#
_entry.id   AF-A0A519R023-F1
#
_cell.length_a   1.000
_cell.length_b   1.000
_cell.length_c   1.000
_cell.angle_alpha   90.00
_cell.angle_beta   90.00
_cell.angle_gamma   90.00
#
_symmetry.space_group_name_H-M   'P 1'
#
loop_
_entity.id
_entity.type
_entity.pdbx_description
1 polymer ?
#
loop_
_entity_poly.entity_id
_entity_poly.type
_entity_poly.pdbx_seq_one_letter_code
_entity_poly.pdbx_strand_id
1 'polypeptide(L)'
;QVQHANRIMDFRDKFGEDKIIDVHYADLMRDPVGTTKALYATLGDEFTPEAEAGIQRWVDDNPQDKFGVHEYKLAQFGLSKEALEPQFERYLSRYDVEPEGK
;
A
#
# COMPACT_ATOMS: atom_id res chain seq x y z
N GLN A 1 -6.16 7.61 -13.48
CA GLN A 1 -6.08 6.35 -12.70
C GLN A 1 -4.78 5.62 -13.06
N VAL A 2 -4.71 4.88 -14.18
CA VAL A 2 -3.51 4.10 -14.61
C VAL A 2 -2.26 4.97 -14.85
N GLN A 3 -2.43 6.17 -15.40
CA GLN A 3 -1.30 7.08 -15.66
C GLN A 3 -0.53 7.46 -14.38
N HIS A 4 -1.17 7.48 -13.21
CA HIS A 4 -0.47 7.77 -11.95
C HIS A 4 0.42 6.59 -11.53
N ALA A 5 -0.08 5.36 -11.63
CA ALA A 5 0.72 4.16 -11.39
C ALA A 5 1.91 4.07 -12.36
N ASN A 6 1.66 4.30 -13.66
CA ASN A 6 2.72 4.29 -14.67
C ASN A 6 3.78 5.36 -14.39
N ARG A 7 3.40 6.57 -13.99
CA ARG A 7 4.36 7.65 -13.71
C ARG A 7 5.35 7.28 -12.59
N ILE A 8 4.89 6.58 -11.56
CA ILE A 8 5.74 6.14 -10.45
C ILE A 8 6.68 5.02 -10.91
N MET A 9 6.17 4.06 -11.69
CA MET A 9 7.00 3.00 -12.28
C MET A 9 8.05 3.56 -13.25
N ASP A 10 7.67 4.50 -14.13
CA ASP A 10 8.58 5.15 -15.07
C ASP A 10 9.67 5.97 -14.35
N PHE A 11 9.32 6.60 -13.21
CA PHE A 11 10.31 7.24 -12.35
C PHE A 11 11.30 6.22 -11.78
N ARG A 12 10.82 5.09 -11.27
CA ARG A 12 11.67 4.01 -10.74
C ARG A 12 12.61 3.44 -11.80
N ASP A 13 12.06 3.15 -12.98
CA ASP A 13 12.83 2.65 -14.13
C ASP A 13 13.93 3.64 -14.55
N LYS A 14 13.72 4.96 -14.36
CA LYS A 14 14.69 6.00 -14.71
C LYS A 14 15.72 6.31 -13.62
N PHE A 15 15.34 6.26 -12.35
CA PHE A 15 16.14 6.80 -11.24
C PHE A 15 16.64 5.75 -10.25
N GLY A 16 16.20 4.50 -10.37
CA GLY A 16 16.63 3.37 -9.55
C GLY A 16 15.55 2.85 -8.61
N GLU A 17 15.62 1.56 -8.30
CA GLU A 17 14.68 0.87 -7.38
C GLU A 17 14.73 1.42 -5.96
N ASP A 18 15.90 1.89 -5.53
CA ASP A 18 16.21 2.39 -4.18
C ASP A 18 15.58 3.76 -3.87
N LYS A 19 14.93 4.40 -4.85
CA LYS A 19 14.31 5.73 -4.69
C LYS A 19 12.88 5.69 -4.18
N ILE A 20 12.27 4.51 -4.14
CA ILE A 20 10.89 4.31 -3.70
C ILE A 20 10.90 3.13 -2.74
N ILE A 21 10.16 3.24 -1.64
CA ILE A 21 9.89 2.12 -0.74
C ILE A 21 8.42 1.77 -0.92
N ASP A 22 8.14 0.50 -1.20
CA ASP A 22 6.77 0.01 -1.33
C ASP A 22 6.28 -0.45 0.05
N VAL A 23 5.12 0.02 0.45
CA VAL A 23 4.43 -0.43 1.65
C VAL A 23 3.12 -1.07 1.20
N HIS A 24 3.04 -2.39 1.34
CA HIS A 24 1.84 -3.14 0.99
C HIS A 24 0.74 -2.88 2.00
N TYR A 25 -0.44 -2.53 1.51
CA TYR A 25 -1.57 -2.24 2.38
C TYR A 25 -1.95 -3.45 3.25
N ALA A 26 -1.99 -4.66 2.68
CA ALA A 26 -2.27 -5.89 3.43
C ALA A 26 -1.29 -6.11 4.60
N ASP A 27 0.01 -5.84 4.39
CA ASP A 27 1.03 -5.94 5.43
C ASP A 27 0.84 -4.89 6.51
N LEU A 28 0.59 -3.64 6.09
CA LEU A 28 0.34 -2.52 7.00
C LEU A 28 -0.89 -2.76 7.86
N MET A 29 -1.96 -3.35 7.30
CA MET A 29 -3.17 -3.66 8.06
C MET A 29 -2.97 -4.84 9.01
N ARG A 30 -2.18 -5.84 8.62
CA ARG A 30 -1.91 -7.03 9.43
C ARG A 30 -0.97 -6.76 10.60
N ASP A 31 0.04 -5.91 10.40
CA ASP A 31 1.00 -5.52 11.43
C ASP A 31 1.50 -4.08 11.19
N PRO A 32 0.75 -3.05 11.65
CA PRO A 32 1.12 -1.66 11.44
C PRO A 32 2.45 -1.28 12.08
N VAL A 33 2.73 -1.80 13.27
CA VAL A 33 3.95 -1.50 14.03
C VAL A 33 5.16 -2.15 13.36
N GLY A 34 5.07 -3.44 13.04
CA GLY A 34 6.14 -4.15 12.35
C GLY A 34 6.44 -3.58 10.97
N THR A 35 5.40 -3.23 10.19
CA THR A 35 5.55 -2.61 8.87
C THR A 35 6.25 -1.26 8.96
N THR A 36 5.87 -0.42 9.94
CA THR A 36 6.50 0.90 10.12
C THR A 36 7.96 0.76 10.60
N LYS A 37 8.26 -0.21 11.46
CA LYS A 37 9.62 -0.51 11.89
C LYS A 37 10.51 -0.94 10.72
N ALA A 38 10.01 -1.78 9.82
CA ALA A 38 10.73 -2.19 8.60
C ALA A 38 10.98 -1.00 7.65
N LEU A 39 10.02 -0.07 7.56
CA LEU A 39 10.18 1.17 6.80
C LEU A 39 11.34 2.02 7.36
N TYR A 40 11.39 2.23 8.67
CA TYR A 40 12.49 2.96 9.32
C TYR A 40 13.85 2.31 9.04
N ALA A 41 13.95 0.99 9.16
CA ALA A 41 15.17 0.25 8.86
C ALA A 41 15.62 0.43 7.41
N THR A 42 14.68 0.52 6.46
CA THR A 42 14.98 0.75 5.03
C THR A 42 15.46 2.18 4.78
N LEU A 43 14.91 3.15 5.50
CA LEU A 43 15.34 4.56 5.44
C LEU A 43 16.69 4.79 6.14
N GLY A 44 17.12 3.86 6.98
CA GLY A 44 18.30 4.03 7.83
C GLY A 44 18.07 4.93 9.05
N ASP A 45 16.79 5.17 9.39
CA ASP A 45 16.38 6.00 10.51
C ASP A 45 16.27 5.18 11.81
N GLU A 46 16.54 5.81 12.94
CA GLU A 46 16.39 5.17 14.26
C GLU A 46 14.90 5.00 14.62
N PHE A 47 14.52 3.76 14.94
CA PHE A 47 13.17 3.45 15.45
C PHE A 47 13.17 3.48 16.98
N THR A 48 12.84 4.64 17.56
CA THR A 48 12.92 4.86 19.01
C THR A 48 11.72 4.26 19.76
N PRO A 49 11.86 3.99 21.08
CA PRO A 49 10.74 3.55 21.91
C PRO A 49 9.55 4.52 21.91
N GLU A 50 9.81 5.82 21.80
CA GLU A 50 8.78 6.85 21.74
C GLU A 50 7.99 6.79 20.42
N ALA A 51 8.66 6.53 19.31
CA ALA A 51 8.02 6.34 18.02
C ALA A 51 7.12 5.09 18.04
N GLU A 52 7.64 3.98 18.56
CA GLU A 52 6.88 2.73 18.73
C GLU A 52 5.62 2.96 19.58
N ALA A 53 5.76 3.61 20.73
CA ALA A 53 4.63 3.91 21.61
C ALA A 53 3.59 4.84 20.95
N GLY A 54 4.04 5.83 20.16
CA GLY A 54 3.17 6.73 19.41
C GLY A 54 2.36 6.00 18.34
N ILE A 55 3.00 5.12 17.57
CA ILE A 55 2.35 4.32 16.54
C ILE A 55 1.36 3.34 17.19
N GLN A 56 1.77 2.63 18.25
CA GLN A 56 0.90 1.70 18.96
C GLN A 56 -0.36 2.39 19.49
N ARG A 57 -0.19 3.57 20.11
CA ARG A 57 -1.33 4.36 20.59
C ARG A 57 -2.28 4.73 19.45
N TRP A 58 -1.75 5.14 18.30
CA TRP A 58 -2.60 5.45 17.15
C TRP A 58 -3.38 4.23 16.66
N VAL A 59 -2.75 3.05 16.62
CA VAL A 59 -3.40 1.78 16.26
C VAL A 59 -4.52 1.45 17.24
N ASP A 60 -4.26 1.57 18.55
CA ASP A 60 -5.24 1.31 19.59
C ASP A 60 -6.45 2.27 19.52
N ASP A 61 -6.20 3.55 19.19
CA ASP A 61 -7.23 4.59 19.07
C ASP A 61 -8.00 4.51 17.71
N ASN A 62 -7.45 3.82 16.72
CA ASN A 62 -8.00 3.71 15.36
C ASN A 62 -8.14 2.24 14.91
N PRO A 63 -8.98 1.43 15.59
CA PRO A 63 -9.23 0.07 15.17
C PRO A 63 -9.79 0.06 13.74
N GLN A 64 -9.22 -0.85 12.94
CA GLN A 64 -9.40 -1.03 11.50
C GLN A 64 -10.88 -1.08 11.06
N ASP A 65 -11.77 -1.54 11.94
CA ASP A 65 -13.21 -1.66 11.69
C ASP A 65 -13.95 -0.32 11.56
N LYS A 66 -13.29 0.82 11.85
CA LYS A 66 -13.86 2.17 11.66
C LYS A 66 -14.16 2.48 10.18
N PHE A 67 -13.43 1.87 9.25
CA PHE A 67 -13.67 1.99 7.81
C PHE A 67 -13.95 0.60 7.27
N GLY A 68 -15.12 0.05 7.63
CA GLY A 68 -15.55 -1.28 7.20
C GLY A 68 -15.32 -1.51 5.71
N VAL A 69 -15.13 -2.78 5.32
CA VAL A 69 -14.82 -3.23 3.94
C VAL A 69 -15.62 -2.39 2.94
N HIS A 70 -14.96 -1.37 2.37
CA HIS A 70 -15.55 -0.60 1.29
C HIS A 70 -15.53 -1.56 0.11
N GLU A 71 -16.60 -2.36 -0.04
CA GLU A 71 -16.88 -3.03 -1.30
C GLU A 71 -17.05 -1.93 -2.34
N TYR A 72 -15.93 -1.54 -2.96
CA TYR A 72 -15.93 -0.73 -4.16
C TYR A 72 -16.58 -1.58 -5.25
N LYS A 73 -17.91 -1.55 -5.29
CA LYS A 73 -18.66 -2.11 -6.41
C LYS A 73 -18.33 -1.24 -7.60
N LEU A 74 -17.29 -1.58 -8.35
CA LEU A 74 -16.84 -0.92 -9.58
C LEU A 74 -18.05 -0.65 -10.52
N ALA A 75 -19.04 -1.54 -10.48
CA ALA A 75 -20.31 -1.44 -11.17
C ALA A 75 -21.07 -0.13 -10.90
N GLN A 76 -20.95 0.48 -9.71
CA GLN A 76 -21.60 1.76 -9.37
C GLN A 76 -21.02 2.95 -10.14
N PHE A 77 -19.81 2.78 -10.72
CA PHE A 77 -19.15 3.76 -11.58
C PHE A 77 -19.12 3.30 -13.06
N GLY A 78 -19.87 2.24 -13.40
CA GLY A 78 -19.86 1.65 -14.75
C GLY A 78 -18.54 0.96 -15.10
N LEU A 79 -17.71 0.64 -14.11
CA LEU A 79 -16.43 -0.05 -14.28
C LEU A 79 -16.59 -1.53 -13.94
N SER A 80 -15.85 -2.40 -14.62
CA SER A 80 -15.74 -3.81 -14.26
C SER A 80 -14.27 -4.17 -14.01
N LYS A 81 -14.03 -5.19 -13.18
CA LYS A 81 -12.68 -5.67 -12.87
C LYS A 81 -11.96 -6.12 -14.14
N GLU A 82 -12.67 -6.83 -15.01
CA GLU A 82 -12.19 -7.34 -16.30
C GLU A 82 -11.81 -6.22 -17.27
N ALA A 83 -12.49 -5.06 -17.20
CA ALA A 83 -12.15 -3.90 -18.01
C ALA A 83 -10.92 -3.14 -17.48
N LEU A 84 -10.60 -3.27 -16.19
CA LEU A 84 -9.50 -2.56 -15.52
C LEU A 84 -8.23 -3.39 -15.41
N GLU A 85 -8.33 -4.71 -15.22
CA GLU A 85 -7.19 -5.62 -15.07
C GLU A 85 -6.13 -5.45 -16.17
N PRO A 86 -6.48 -5.45 -17.48
CA PRO A 86 -5.49 -5.26 -18.54
C PRO A 86 -4.78 -3.90 -18.47
N GLN A 87 -5.47 -2.87 -17.94
CA GLN A 87 -4.88 -1.54 -17.82
C GLN A 87 -3.90 -1.43 -16.64
N PHE A 88 -4.06 -2.27 -15.63
CA PHE A 88 -3.19 -2.32 -14.44
C PHE A 88 -2.20 -3.49 -14.43
N GLU A 89 -2.17 -4.31 -15.48
CA GLU A 89 -1.30 -5.50 -15.58
C GLU A 89 0.17 -5.19 -15.28
N ARG A 90 0.70 -4.09 -15.82
CA ARG A 90 2.09 -3.64 -15.53
C ARG A 90 2.32 -3.40 -14.03
N TYR A 91 1.32 -2.84 -13.35
CA TYR A 91 1.42 -2.56 -11.92
C TYR A 91 1.29 -3.85 -11.10
N LEU A 92 0.26 -4.66 -11.39
CA LEU A 92 0.02 -5.91 -10.67
C LEU A 92 1.19 -6.90 -10.80
N SER A 93 1.76 -7.03 -12.00
CA SER A 93 2.92 -7.89 -12.25
C SER A 93 4.20 -7.42 -11.56
N ARG A 94 4.35 -6.11 -11.32
CA ARG A 94 5.56 -5.54 -10.72
C ARG A 94 5.56 -5.60 -9.19
N TYR A 95 4.39 -5.42 -8.58
CA TYR A 95 4.28 -5.25 -7.13
C TYR A 95 3.62 -6.43 -6.42
N ASP A 96 3.25 -7.52 -7.11
CA ASP A 96 2.67 -8.74 -6.49
C ASP A 96 1.58 -8.41 -5.44
N VAL A 97 0.70 -7.47 -5.79
CA VAL A 97 -0.30 -6.94 -4.85
C VAL A 97 -1.34 -8.02 -4.57
N GLU A 98 -1.53 -8.35 -3.29
CA GLU A 98 -2.58 -9.27 -2.88
C GLU A 98 -3.96 -8.75 -3.33
N PRO A 99 -4.74 -9.54 -4.09
CA PRO A 99 -6.06 -9.13 -4.51
C PRO A 99 -7.03 -9.11 -3.32
N GLU A 100 -7.62 -7.95 -3.04
CA GLU A 100 -8.72 -7.83 -2.09
C GLU A 100 -10.05 -8.21 -2.77
N GLY A 101 -10.61 -9.37 -2.42
CA GLY A 101 -11.95 -9.81 -2.84
C GLY A 101 -11.94 -10.91 -3.92
N LYS A 102 -12.81 -11.91 -3.71
CA LYS A 102 -13.19 -12.92 -4.72
C LYS A 102 -14.10 -12.31 -5.77
#